data_AF-A0A944D730-F1
#
_entry.id   AF-A0A944D730-F1
#
_cell.length_a   1.000
_cell.length_b   1.000
_cell.length_c   1.000
_cell.angle_alpha   90.00
_cell.angle_beta   90.00
_cell.angle_gamma   90.00
#
_symmetry.space_group_name_H-M   'P 1'
#
loop_
_entity.id
_entity.type
_entity.pdbx_description
1 polymer ?
#
loop_
_entity_poly.entity_id
_entity_poly.type
_entity_poly.pdbx_seq_one_letter_code
_entity_poly.pdbx_strand_id
1 'polypeptide(L)'
;MHKEVPDTMKGFSAMARAALAEGSISALHKELIALAIGISSRCDACIGYHVKALIRLGVTREQLMETLAICTYMGGGPTLMYAAEAVRAYDEMLPKSE
;
A
#
# COMPACT_ATOMS: atom_id res chain seq x y z
N MET A 1 3.10 -12.47 -17.18
CA MET A 1 4.28 -12.34 -16.30
C MET A 1 4.64 -13.64 -15.58
N HIS A 2 3.86 -14.13 -14.60
CA HIS A 2 4.24 -15.35 -13.85
C HIS A 2 4.49 -16.61 -14.70
N LYS A 3 3.70 -16.84 -15.76
CA LYS A 3 3.91 -17.96 -16.68
C LYS A 3 4.97 -17.68 -17.76
N GLU A 4 5.16 -16.42 -18.11
CA GLU A 4 6.02 -15.98 -19.22
C GLU A 4 7.48 -15.82 -18.82
N VAL A 5 7.75 -15.36 -17.58
CA VAL A 5 9.09 -15.14 -17.03
C VAL A 5 9.19 -15.71 -15.60
N PRO A 6 9.04 -17.04 -15.44
CA PRO A 6 8.83 -17.67 -14.14
C PRO A 6 9.98 -17.45 -13.15
N ASP A 7 11.24 -17.53 -13.60
CA ASP A 7 12.41 -17.37 -12.73
C ASP A 7 12.54 -15.94 -12.21
N THR A 8 12.33 -14.94 -13.08
CA THR A 8 12.31 -13.52 -12.69
C THR A 8 11.21 -13.27 -11.67
N MET A 9 10.00 -13.77 -11.90
CA MET A 9 8.89 -13.58 -10.97
C MET A 9 9.11 -14.31 -9.64
N LYS A 10 9.74 -15.48 -9.64
CA LYS A 10 10.14 -16.20 -8.42
C LYS A 10 11.12 -15.36 -7.59
N GLY A 11 12.12 -14.76 -8.23
CA GLY A 11 13.08 -13.86 -7.59
C GLY A 11 12.38 -12.63 -7.00
N PHE A 12 11.52 -11.98 -7.76
CA PHE A 12 10.74 -10.82 -7.31
C PHE A 12 9.86 -11.15 -6.10
N SER A 13 9.12 -12.26 -6.15
CA SER A 13 8.28 -12.70 -5.01
C SER A 13 9.10 -13.08 -3.78
N ALA A 14 10.31 -13.63 -3.94
CA ALA A 14 11.20 -13.89 -2.81
C ALA A 14 11.67 -12.59 -2.16
N MET A 15 12.06 -11.60 -2.97
CA MET A 15 12.45 -10.26 -2.50
C MET A 15 11.31 -9.57 -1.76
N ALA A 16 10.10 -9.54 -2.33
CA ALA A 16 8.94 -8.93 -1.70
C ALA A 16 8.61 -9.58 -0.35
N ARG A 17 8.63 -10.92 -0.27
CA ARG A 17 8.43 -11.64 0.99
C ARG A 17 9.49 -11.29 2.04
N ALA A 18 10.76 -11.23 1.66
CA ALA A 18 11.83 -10.89 2.59
C ALA A 18 11.72 -9.44 3.08
N ALA A 19 11.40 -8.50 2.19
CA ALA A 19 11.25 -7.09 2.54
C ALA A 19 10.06 -6.85 3.49
N LEU A 20 8.92 -7.50 3.23
CA LEU A 20 7.68 -7.34 4.01
C LEU A 20 7.60 -8.24 5.26
N ALA A 21 8.52 -9.20 5.42
CA ALA A 21 8.58 -10.05 6.61
C ALA A 21 8.70 -9.20 7.88
N GLU A 22 7.94 -9.53 8.91
CA GLU A 22 7.97 -8.82 10.18
C GLU A 22 9.36 -8.89 10.85
N GLY A 23 9.75 -7.81 11.53
CA GLY A 23 11.00 -7.69 12.26
C GLY A 23 10.92 -6.52 13.24
N SER A 24 11.98 -5.71 13.34
CA SER A 24 11.95 -4.48 14.14
C SER A 24 10.89 -3.47 13.68
N ILE A 25 10.48 -3.56 12.41
CA ILE A 25 9.30 -2.88 11.86
C ILE A 25 8.24 -3.95 11.58
N SER A 26 7.08 -3.81 12.20
CA SER A 26 5.94 -4.71 12.01
C SER A 26 5.49 -4.77 10.55
N ALA A 27 4.85 -5.86 10.13
CA ALA A 27 4.29 -5.99 8.78
C ALA A 27 3.33 -4.82 8.41
N LEU A 28 2.49 -4.38 9.36
CA LEU A 28 1.56 -3.24 9.15
C LEU A 28 2.31 -1.95 8.77
N HIS A 29 3.30 -1.55 9.57
CA HIS A 29 4.10 -0.36 9.29
C HIS A 29 4.90 -0.48 7.98
N LYS A 30 5.40 -1.67 7.63
CA LYS A 30 6.06 -1.88 6.33
C LYS A 30 5.11 -1.70 5.15
N GLU A 31 3.87 -2.17 5.27
CA GLU A 31 2.83 -1.97 4.25
C GLU A 31 2.40 -0.50 4.16
N LEU A 32 2.36 0.26 5.27
CA LEU A 32 2.10 1.70 5.23
C LEU A 32 3.21 2.45 4.46
N ILE A 33 4.47 2.07 4.68
CA ILE A 33 5.61 2.58 3.91
C ILE A 33 5.48 2.22 2.43
N ALA A 34 5.10 0.98 2.11
CA ALA A 34 4.91 0.54 0.73
C ALA A 34 3.78 1.30 0.02
N LEU A 35 2.65 1.52 0.70
CA LEU A 35 1.57 2.38 0.21
C LEU A 35 2.06 3.80 -0.05
N ALA A 36 2.78 4.41 0.90
CA ALA A 36 3.33 5.75 0.75
C ALA A 36 4.24 5.86 -0.49
N ILE A 37 5.11 4.88 -0.72
CA ILE A 37 5.95 4.81 -1.93
C ILE A 37 5.10 4.67 -3.19
N GLY A 38 4.06 3.84 -3.18
CA GLY A 38 3.13 3.68 -4.30
C GLY A 38 2.40 4.98 -4.65
N ILE A 39 1.99 5.74 -3.64
CA ILE A 39 1.35 7.05 -3.77
C ILE A 39 2.34 8.09 -4.32
N SER A 40 3.55 8.18 -3.75
CA SER A 40 4.60 9.07 -4.25
C SER A 40 5.00 8.75 -5.69
N SER A 41 4.95 7.47 -6.06
CA SER A 41 5.20 6.98 -7.43
C SER A 41 3.98 7.09 -8.35
N ARG A 42 2.83 7.57 -7.84
CA ARG A 42 1.60 7.79 -8.62
C ARG A 42 1.11 6.52 -9.34
N CYS A 43 1.19 5.39 -8.65
CA CYS A 43 0.87 4.07 -9.19
C CYS A 43 -0.47 3.54 -8.64
N ASP A 44 -1.54 3.67 -9.43
CA ASP A 44 -2.90 3.24 -9.01
C ASP A 44 -2.97 1.74 -8.65
N ALA A 45 -2.32 0.90 -9.46
CA ALA A 45 -2.26 -0.54 -9.20
C ALA A 45 -1.55 -0.87 -7.86
N CYS A 46 -0.51 -0.11 -7.53
CA CYS A 46 0.21 -0.25 -6.27
C CYS A 46 -0.65 0.18 -5.10
N ILE A 47 -1.38 1.30 -5.22
CA ILE A 47 -2.30 1.80 -4.20
C ILE A 47 -3.35 0.74 -3.88
N GLY A 48 -4.06 0.21 -4.88
CA GLY A 48 -5.08 -0.82 -4.67
C GLY A 48 -4.52 -2.10 -4.04
N TYR A 49 -3.32 -2.52 -4.44
CA TYR A 49 -2.67 -3.72 -3.87
C TYR A 49 -2.32 -3.52 -2.39
N HIS A 50 -1.66 -2.41 -2.04
CA HIS A 50 -1.20 -2.16 -0.67
C HIS A 50 -2.34 -1.79 0.27
N VAL A 51 -3.37 -1.07 -0.19
CA VAL A 51 -4.59 -0.84 0.60
C VAL A 51 -5.26 -2.16 0.98
N LYS A 52 -5.39 -3.10 0.04
CA LYS A 52 -5.94 -4.43 0.32
C LYS A 52 -5.10 -5.21 1.34
N ALA A 53 -3.79 -5.12 1.26
CA ALA A 53 -2.88 -5.76 2.22
C ALA A 53 -3.03 -5.13 3.62
N LEU A 54 -3.10 -3.80 3.70
CA LEU A 54 -3.29 -3.05 4.93
C LEU A 54 -4.60 -3.38 5.65
N ILE A 55 -5.71 -3.51 4.92
CA ILE A 55 -7.00 -3.94 5.50
C ILE A 55 -6.86 -5.33 6.14
N ARG A 56 -6.18 -6.26 5.49
CA ARG A 56 -5.94 -7.61 6.04
C ARG A 56 -5.05 -7.60 7.27
N LEU A 57 -4.15 -6.63 7.37
CA LEU A 57 -3.28 -6.42 8.52
C LEU A 57 -3.96 -5.60 9.64
N GLY A 58 -5.22 -5.20 9.47
CA GLY A 58 -5.97 -4.48 10.47
C GLY A 58 -5.59 -3.00 10.61
N VAL A 59 -5.18 -2.36 9.51
CA VAL A 59 -4.96 -0.91 9.52
C VAL A 59 -6.21 -0.18 9.99
N THR A 60 -6.06 0.83 10.84
CA THR A 60 -7.17 1.71 11.19
C THR A 60 -7.29 2.85 10.18
N ARG A 61 -8.47 3.48 10.12
CA ARG A 61 -8.66 4.66 9.28
C ARG A 61 -7.71 5.80 9.69
N GLU A 62 -7.45 5.95 10.99
CA GLU A 62 -6.54 6.96 11.54
C GLU A 62 -5.11 6.74 11.03
N GLN A 63 -4.59 5.51 11.13
CA GLN A 63 -3.25 5.17 10.64
C GLN A 63 -3.09 5.44 9.14
N LEU A 64 -4.13 5.10 8.36
CA LEU A 64 -4.16 5.39 6.93
C LEU A 64 -4.12 6.91 6.71
N MET A 65 -5.01 7.67 7.33
CA MET A 65 -5.11 9.12 7.12
C MET A 65 -3.84 9.87 7.55
N GLU A 66 -3.19 9.48 8.65
CA GLU A 66 -1.90 10.06 9.06
C GLU A 66 -0.80 9.80 8.01
N THR A 67 -0.76 8.59 7.45
CA THR A 67 0.19 8.25 6.37
C THR A 67 -0.07 9.08 5.12
N LEU A 68 -1.35 9.26 4.75
CA LEU A 68 -1.75 10.05 3.59
C LEU A 68 -1.48 11.56 3.77
N ALA A 69 -1.56 12.07 5.01
CA ALA A 69 -1.19 13.44 5.33
C ALA A 69 0.30 13.69 5.05
N ILE A 70 1.19 12.77 5.44
CA ILE A 70 2.62 12.85 5.12
C ILE A 70 2.85 12.80 3.61
N CYS A 71 2.16 11.91 2.89
CA CYS A 71 2.28 11.83 1.43
C CYS A 71 1.87 13.15 0.76
N THR A 72 0.78 13.76 1.23
CA THR A 72 0.27 15.03 0.72
C THR A 72 1.22 16.18 1.00
N TYR A 73 1.76 16.26 2.24
CA TYR A 73 2.74 17.27 2.62
C TYR A 73 4.00 17.21 1.74
N MET A 74 4.55 16.01 1.51
CA MET A 74 5.79 15.84 0.76
C MET A 74 5.60 15.90 -0.77
N GLY A 75 4.40 15.57 -1.27
CA GLY A 75 4.12 15.44 -2.70
C GLY A 75 3.24 16.54 -3.31
N GLY A 76 2.65 17.39 -2.48
CA GLY A 76 1.79 18.49 -2.90
C GLY A 76 0.51 18.06 -3.62
N GLY A 77 -0.05 18.97 -4.41
CA GLY A 77 -1.34 18.80 -5.08
C GLY A 77 -1.49 17.51 -5.92
N PRO A 78 -0.49 17.09 -6.72
CA PRO A 78 -0.62 15.85 -7.47
C PRO A 78 -0.72 14.61 -6.58
N THR A 79 0.10 14.52 -5.53
CA THR A 79 0.08 13.39 -4.61
C THR A 79 -1.20 13.35 -3.77
N LEU A 80 -1.81 14.50 -3.49
CA LEU A 80 -3.14 14.57 -2.86
C LEU A 80 -4.19 13.80 -3.66
N MET A 81 -4.15 13.82 -5.00
CA MET A 81 -5.12 13.09 -5.82
C MET A 81 -4.97 11.58 -5.66
N TYR A 82 -3.74 11.08 -5.58
CA TYR A 82 -3.45 9.67 -5.33
C TYR A 82 -3.72 9.26 -3.87
N ALA A 83 -3.56 10.19 -2.93
CA ALA A 83 -4.00 9.97 -1.55
C ALA A 83 -5.54 9.83 -1.47
N ALA A 84 -6.28 10.67 -2.19
CA ALA A 84 -7.74 10.54 -2.28
C ALA A 84 -8.16 9.20 -2.90
N GLU A 85 -7.43 8.73 -3.91
CA GLU A 85 -7.63 7.41 -4.50
C GLU A 85 -7.37 6.27 -3.49
N ALA A 86 -6.36 6.39 -2.64
CA ALA A 86 -6.13 5.43 -1.55
C ALA A 86 -7.29 5.39 -0.54
N VAL A 87 -7.88 6.55 -0.20
CA VAL A 87 -9.10 6.62 0.64
C VAL A 87 -10.25 5.91 -0.04
N ARG A 88 -10.50 6.19 -1.32
CA ARG A 88 -11.57 5.56 -2.11
C ARG A 88 -11.41 4.04 -2.13
N ALA A 89 -10.22 3.55 -2.44
CA ALA A 89 -9.92 2.12 -2.45
C ALA A 89 -10.14 1.48 -1.08
N TYR A 90 -9.79 2.17 0.01
CA TYR A 90 -9.98 1.68 1.37
C TYR A 90 -11.48 1.53 1.70
N ASP A 91 -12.27 2.56 1.40
CA ASP A 91 -13.71 2.57 1.66
C ASP A 91 -14.47 1.53 0.82
N GLU A 92 -14.05 1.28 -0.42
CA GLU A 92 -14.64 0.27 -1.30
C GLU A 92 -14.33 -1.16 -0.85
N MET A 93 -13.17 -1.38 -0.23
CA MET A 93 -12.71 -2.71 0.18
C MET A 93 -13.05 -3.06 1.62
N LEU A 94 -13.45 -2.09 2.45
CA LEU A 94 -13.97 -2.37 3.78
C LEU A 94 -15.28 -3.17 3.69
N PRO A 95 -15.45 -4.23 4.50
CA PRO A 95 -16.73 -4.88 4.64
C PRO A 95 -17.77 -3.85 5.09
N LYS A 96 -18.87 -3.71 4.34
CA LYS A 96 -20.02 -2.93 4.82
C LYS A 96 -20.60 -3.69 6.01
N SER A 97 -20.56 -3.08 7.18
CA SER A 97 -21.36 -3.55 8.32
C SER A 97 -22.83 -3.43 7.94
N GLU A 98 -23.53 -4.56 7.88
CA GLU A 98 -25.01 -4.60 7.84
C GLU A 98 -25.63 -4.07 9.14
#